data_AF-A0A6L4YPY0-F1
#
_entry.id   AF-A0A6L4YPY0-F1
#
_cell.length_a   1.000
_cell.length_b   1.000
_cell.length_c   1.000
_cell.angle_alpha   90.00
_cell.angle_beta   90.00
_cell.angle_gamma   90.00
#
_symmetry.space_group_name_H-M   'P 1'
#
loop_
_entity.id
_entity.type
_entity.pdbx_description
1 polymer ?
#
loop_
_entity_poly.entity_id
_entity_poly.type
_entity_poly.pdbx_seq_one_letter_code
_entity_poly.pdbx_strand_id
1 'polypeptide(L)'
;RLIPQAFHPVAVITMIAMTFIPASQKQFQAIKEAQAIRGQQLQKLQDWLPLIIPLLIGGLERAMQIAEAMTARGFSAQTENKTSFLEKALLPLGLLLIILGWILELSGQFPFSGWWLISAGLLALFSLFFITGKYVKKTTYAVEPWRSASTWITVLALLITIVFIFPLPGKATLMYEPYPLVTFPAFSILHGFFTLSLLTPIFFMGDVKHDPD
;
A
#
# COMPACT_ATOMS: atom_id res chain seq x y z
N ARG A 1 12.31 3.52 13.03
CA ARG A 1 12.12 3.10 11.62
C ARG A 1 13.34 2.26 11.25
N LEU A 2 13.18 0.95 10.96
CA LEU A 2 14.30 -0.01 10.91
C LEU A 2 14.88 -0.26 9.49
N ILE A 3 14.29 0.30 8.43
CA ILE A 3 14.72 0.05 7.04
C ILE A 3 15.12 1.38 6.37
N PRO A 4 16.33 1.49 5.78
CA PRO A 4 16.74 2.65 4.98
C PRO A 4 15.76 2.93 3.83
N GLN A 5 15.49 4.21 3.57
CA GLN A 5 14.52 4.64 2.55
C GLN A 5 14.88 4.16 1.13
N ALA A 6 16.16 3.89 0.86
CA ALA A 6 16.67 3.26 -0.36
C ALA A 6 15.97 1.94 -0.71
N PHE A 7 15.51 1.18 0.29
CA PHE A 7 14.87 -0.11 0.06
C PHE A 7 13.38 0.00 -0.21
N HIS A 8 12.77 1.20 -0.17
CA HIS A 8 11.33 1.35 -0.38
C HIS A 8 10.88 0.80 -1.75
N PRO A 9 11.52 1.11 -2.89
CA PRO A 9 11.13 0.53 -4.18
C PRO A 9 11.25 -1.00 -4.19
N VAL A 10 12.33 -1.53 -3.62
CA VAL A 10 12.55 -2.99 -3.52
C VAL A 10 11.47 -3.65 -2.66
N ALA A 11 11.13 -3.05 -1.53
CA ALA A 11 10.08 -3.54 -0.63
C ALA A 11 8.70 -3.52 -1.30
N VAL A 12 8.37 -2.44 -2.02
CA VAL A 12 7.11 -2.34 -2.78
C VAL A 12 7.05 -3.42 -3.85
N ILE A 13 8.10 -3.59 -4.67
CA ILE A 13 8.14 -4.63 -5.71
C ILE A 13 8.04 -6.03 -5.09
N THR A 14 8.72 -6.27 -3.97
CA THR A 14 8.70 -7.56 -3.27
C THR A 14 7.30 -7.84 -2.70
N MET A 15 6.65 -6.85 -2.09
CA MET A 15 5.29 -6.97 -1.57
C MET A 15 4.28 -7.24 -2.71
N ILE A 16 4.41 -6.53 -3.82
CA ILE A 16 3.62 -6.74 -5.04
C ILE A 16 3.81 -8.18 -5.54
N ALA A 17 5.05 -8.62 -5.71
CA ALA A 17 5.37 -9.98 -6.15
C ALA A 17 4.75 -11.03 -5.21
N MET A 18 4.94 -10.88 -3.90
CA MET A 18 4.38 -11.79 -2.89
C MET A 18 2.85 -11.87 -2.95
N THR A 19 2.19 -10.74 -3.20
CA THR A 19 0.74 -10.65 -3.34
C THR A 19 0.24 -11.35 -4.61
N PHE A 20 1.03 -11.34 -5.69
CA PHE A 20 0.64 -11.94 -6.97
C PHE A 20 0.98 -13.42 -7.12
N ILE A 21 1.87 -13.99 -6.30
CA ILE A 21 2.18 -15.44 -6.30
C ILE A 21 0.91 -16.32 -6.32
N PRO A 22 -0.06 -16.16 -5.40
CA PRO A 22 -1.25 -17.03 -5.39
C PRO A 22 -2.12 -16.86 -6.64
N ALA A 23 -2.19 -15.65 -7.20
CA ALA A 23 -2.94 -15.40 -8.44
C ALA A 23 -2.25 -16.05 -9.65
N SER A 24 -0.92 -15.93 -9.75
CA SER A 24 -0.12 -16.55 -10.81
C SER A 24 -0.19 -18.07 -10.76
N GLN A 25 -0.22 -18.67 -9.57
CA GLN A 25 -0.43 -20.12 -9.42
C GLN A 25 -1.80 -20.56 -9.95
N LYS A 26 -2.88 -19.84 -9.60
CA LYS A 26 -4.22 -20.15 -10.12
C LYS A 26 -4.29 -20.02 -11.64
N GLN A 27 -3.70 -18.97 -12.20
CA GLN A 27 -3.65 -18.76 -13.64
C GLN A 27 -2.85 -19.86 -14.34
N PHE A 28 -1.70 -20.26 -13.79
CA PHE A 28 -0.90 -21.36 -14.31
C PHE A 28 -1.68 -22.68 -14.32
N GLN A 29 -2.38 -23.01 -13.24
CA GLN A 29 -3.21 -24.22 -13.19
C GLN A 29 -4.35 -24.18 -14.19
N ALA A 30 -5.05 -23.05 -14.32
CA ALA A 30 -6.12 -22.89 -15.30
C ALA A 30 -5.61 -23.06 -16.75
N ILE A 31 -4.43 -22.50 -17.07
CA ILE A 31 -3.81 -22.68 -18.39
C ILE A 31 -3.44 -24.15 -18.59
N LYS A 32 -2.84 -24.79 -17.57
CA LYS A 32 -2.46 -26.20 -17.63
C LYS A 32 -3.67 -27.11 -17.88
N GLU A 33 -4.77 -26.89 -17.17
CA GLU A 33 -6.03 -27.63 -17.36
C GLU A 33 -6.61 -27.41 -18.77
N ALA A 34 -6.60 -26.17 -19.25
CA ALA A 34 -7.05 -25.85 -20.61
C ALA A 34 -6.22 -26.55 -21.69
N GLN A 35 -4.90 -26.65 -21.51
CA GLN A 35 -4.03 -27.39 -22.44
C GLN A 35 -4.20 -28.92 -22.30
N ALA A 36 -4.48 -29.43 -21.10
CA ALA A 36 -4.77 -30.84 -20.89
C ALA A 36 -6.05 -31.28 -21.64
N ILE A 37 -7.09 -30.43 -21.66
CA ILE A 37 -8.31 -30.65 -22.46
C ILE A 37 -8.00 -30.73 -23.95
N ARG A 38 -6.99 -29.99 -24.42
CA ARG A 38 -6.51 -30.02 -25.82
C ARG A 38 -5.64 -31.25 -26.14
N GLY A 39 -5.49 -32.18 -25.20
CA GLY A 39 -4.72 -33.42 -25.37
C GLY A 39 -3.21 -33.26 -25.25
N GLN A 40 -2.74 -32.10 -24.78
CA GLN A 40 -1.30 -31.81 -24.70
C GLN A 40 -0.69 -32.46 -23.46
N GLN A 41 0.25 -33.39 -23.67
CA GLN A 41 0.98 -34.06 -22.59
C GLN A 41 2.27 -33.29 -22.29
N LEU A 42 2.41 -32.78 -21.07
CA LEU A 42 3.57 -32.00 -20.64
C LEU A 42 4.73 -32.92 -20.27
N GLN A 43 5.40 -33.49 -21.26
CA GLN A 43 6.52 -34.41 -21.04
C GLN A 43 7.86 -33.81 -21.48
N LYS A 44 7.90 -32.98 -22.53
CA LYS A 44 9.13 -32.40 -23.06
C LYS A 44 9.21 -30.91 -22.76
N LEU A 45 10.42 -30.37 -22.65
CA LEU A 45 10.65 -28.93 -22.48
C LEU A 45 10.00 -28.07 -23.59
N GLN A 46 9.90 -28.60 -24.82
CA GLN A 46 9.22 -27.91 -25.92
C GLN A 46 7.72 -27.72 -25.69
N ASP A 47 7.08 -28.56 -24.87
CA ASP A 47 5.64 -28.50 -24.60
C ASP A 47 5.27 -27.42 -23.58
N TRP A 48 6.26 -26.67 -23.05
CA TRP A 48 6.04 -25.60 -22.07
C TRP A 48 5.67 -24.26 -22.72
N LEU A 49 6.01 -24.07 -24.00
CA LEU A 49 5.74 -22.81 -24.71
C LEU A 49 4.26 -22.39 -24.64
N PRO A 50 3.28 -23.31 -24.83
CA PRO A 50 1.85 -23.00 -24.74
C PRO A 50 1.36 -22.68 -23.32
N LEU A 51 2.17 -22.92 -22.29
CA LEU A 51 1.88 -22.53 -20.91
C LEU A 51 2.51 -21.17 -20.58
N ILE A 52 3.77 -20.99 -20.99
CA ILE A 52 4.56 -19.80 -20.68
C ILE A 52 4.01 -18.57 -21.43
N ILE A 53 3.69 -18.69 -22.72
CA ILE A 53 3.22 -17.56 -23.53
C ILE A 53 1.94 -16.94 -22.94
N PRO A 54 0.85 -17.68 -22.68
CA PRO A 54 -0.36 -17.10 -22.10
C PRO A 54 -0.17 -16.56 -20.68
N LEU A 55 0.72 -17.19 -19.89
CA LEU A 55 1.04 -16.73 -18.55
C LEU A 55 1.77 -15.38 -18.59
N LEU A 56 2.74 -15.21 -19.50
CA LEU A 56 3.46 -13.95 -19.71
C LEU A 56 2.53 -12.85 -20.20
N ILE A 57 1.67 -13.14 -21.17
CA ILE A 57 0.70 -12.16 -21.70
C ILE A 57 -0.24 -11.70 -20.59
N GLY A 58 -0.84 -12.63 -19.83
CA GLY A 58 -1.72 -12.25 -18.72
C GLY A 58 -0.99 -11.57 -17.56
N GLY A 59 0.28 -11.92 -17.33
CA GLY A 59 1.14 -11.23 -16.37
C GLY A 59 1.46 -9.79 -16.79
N LEU A 60 1.75 -9.57 -18.07
CA LEU A 60 2.02 -8.24 -18.64
C LEU A 60 0.79 -7.35 -18.59
N GLU A 61 -0.38 -7.86 -18.99
CA GLU A 61 -1.67 -7.17 -18.92
C GLU A 61 -1.95 -6.70 -17.48
N ARG A 62 -1.77 -7.60 -16.51
CA ARG A 62 -1.95 -7.27 -15.09
C ARG A 62 -0.91 -6.26 -14.61
N ALA A 63 0.35 -6.36 -15.03
CA ALA A 63 1.39 -5.40 -14.70
C ALA A 63 1.06 -3.99 -15.24
N MET A 64 0.54 -3.89 -16.46
CA MET A 64 0.04 -2.64 -17.04
C MET A 64 -1.11 -2.07 -16.23
N GLN A 65 -2.13 -2.87 -15.89
CA GLN A 65 -3.27 -2.43 -15.08
C GLN A 65 -2.83 -1.91 -13.70
N ILE A 66 -1.84 -2.57 -13.07
CA ILE A 66 -1.27 -2.11 -11.81
C ILE A 66 -0.51 -0.81 -12.00
N ALA A 67 0.29 -0.69 -13.07
CA ALA A 67 1.02 0.53 -13.37
C ALA A 67 0.06 1.72 -13.58
N GLU A 68 -1.02 1.54 -14.34
CA GLU A 68 -2.07 2.55 -14.56
C GLU A 68 -2.77 2.93 -13.25
N ALA A 69 -3.13 1.93 -12.42
CA ALA A 69 -3.74 2.20 -11.12
C ALA A 69 -2.76 2.93 -10.17
N MET A 70 -1.47 2.64 -10.27
CA MET A 70 -0.42 3.28 -9.48
C MET A 70 -0.18 4.72 -9.95
N THR A 71 -0.15 4.98 -11.26
CA THR A 71 0.00 6.34 -11.78
C THR A 71 -1.20 7.21 -11.41
N ALA A 72 -2.43 6.68 -11.52
CA ALA A 72 -3.64 7.41 -11.12
C ALA A 72 -3.67 7.77 -9.62
N ARG A 73 -3.06 6.93 -8.77
CA ARG A 73 -2.91 7.17 -7.32
C ARG A 73 -1.69 8.05 -6.97
N GLY A 74 -0.93 8.53 -7.96
CA GLY A 74 0.22 9.42 -7.75
C GLY A 74 1.53 8.71 -7.38
N PHE A 75 1.65 7.39 -7.54
CA PHE A 75 2.91 6.67 -7.29
C PHE A 75 4.02 7.00 -8.32
N SER A 76 3.67 7.60 -9.47
CA SER A 76 4.63 7.96 -10.54
C SER A 76 5.48 9.20 -10.23
N ALA A 77 5.15 9.98 -9.18
CA ALA A 77 5.80 11.26 -8.87
C ALA A 77 7.23 11.14 -8.29
N GLN A 78 7.75 9.92 -8.07
CA GLN A 78 9.04 9.71 -7.42
C GLN A 78 10.25 9.94 -8.36
N THR A 79 10.03 10.05 -9.67
CA THR A 79 11.09 10.11 -10.69
C THR A 79 11.51 11.54 -11.11
N GLU A 80 10.80 12.60 -10.71
CA GLU A 80 11.13 13.97 -11.15
C GLU A 80 12.27 14.67 -10.38
N ASN A 81 12.92 13.98 -9.43
CA ASN A 81 14.16 14.52 -8.87
C ASN A 81 15.27 14.37 -9.92
N LYS A 82 15.72 15.51 -10.46
CA LYS A 82 16.91 15.60 -11.32
C LYS A 82 18.12 15.04 -10.56
N THR A 83 18.42 13.76 -10.77
CA THR A 83 19.65 13.11 -10.26
C THR A 83 20.83 13.97 -10.67
N SER A 84 21.67 14.36 -9.70
CA SER A 84 22.84 15.19 -9.97
C SER A 84 23.75 14.50 -10.99
N PHE A 85 24.42 15.27 -11.86
CA PHE A 85 25.40 14.72 -12.81
C PHE A 85 26.47 13.88 -12.09
N LEU A 86 26.83 14.25 -10.86
CA LEU A 86 27.74 13.49 -10.01
C LEU A 86 27.22 12.08 -9.71
N GLU A 87 25.94 11.90 -9.41
CA GLU A 87 25.36 10.57 -9.13
C GLU A 87 25.38 9.68 -10.38
N LYS A 88 25.08 10.25 -11.55
CA LYS A 88 25.14 9.53 -12.83
C LYS A 88 26.57 9.10 -13.18
N ALA A 89 27.56 9.93 -12.87
CA ALA A 89 28.97 9.64 -13.14
C ALA A 89 29.59 8.69 -12.10
N LEU A 90 29.09 8.67 -10.87
CA LEU A 90 29.67 7.89 -9.77
C LEU A 90 29.51 6.38 -9.97
N LEU A 91 28.42 5.94 -10.61
CA LEU A 91 28.17 4.52 -10.92
C LEU A 91 29.20 3.93 -11.91
N PRO A 92 29.38 4.48 -13.12
CA PRO A 92 30.40 3.98 -14.04
C PRO A 92 31.81 4.17 -13.48
N LEU A 93 32.08 5.23 -12.72
CA LEU A 93 33.36 5.45 -12.05
C LEU A 93 33.67 4.36 -11.03
N GLY A 94 32.71 4.00 -10.16
CA GLY A 94 32.88 2.94 -9.17
C GLY A 94 33.13 1.56 -9.81
N LEU A 95 32.38 1.25 -10.88
CA LEU A 95 32.58 0.03 -11.68
C LEU A 95 33.96 0.00 -12.35
N LEU A 96 34.40 1.11 -12.95
CA LEU A 96 35.73 1.23 -13.54
C LEU A 96 36.83 1.01 -12.51
N LEU A 97 36.73 1.60 -11.32
CA LEU A 97 37.74 1.41 -10.26
C LEU A 97 37.85 -0.05 -9.82
N ILE A 98 36.74 -0.78 -9.74
CA ILE A 98 36.74 -2.21 -9.41
C ILE A 98 37.40 -3.01 -10.53
N ILE A 99 37.05 -2.75 -11.79
CA ILE A 99 37.63 -3.44 -12.95
C ILE A 99 39.14 -3.18 -13.03
N LEU A 100 39.57 -1.93 -12.90
CA LEU A 100 40.99 -1.57 -12.90
C LEU A 100 41.72 -2.20 -11.72
N GLY A 101 41.10 -2.28 -10.54
CA GLY A 101 41.70 -2.90 -9.37
C GLY A 101 41.96 -4.40 -9.56
N TRP A 102 41.01 -5.12 -10.17
CA TRP A 102 41.19 -6.52 -10.55
C TRP A 102 42.30 -6.70 -11.60
N ILE A 103 42.36 -5.82 -12.60
CA ILE A 103 43.42 -5.88 -13.63
C ILE A 103 44.81 -5.68 -13.00
N LEU A 104 44.95 -4.75 -12.06
CA LEU A 104 46.21 -4.51 -11.35
C LEU A 104 46.64 -5.71 -10.51
N GLU A 105 45.70 -6.30 -9.76
CA GLU A 105 45.99 -7.47 -8.92
C GLU A 105 46.38 -8.70 -9.77
N LEU A 106 45.73 -8.88 -10.93
CA LEU A 106 46.02 -10.00 -11.83
C LEU A 106 47.31 -9.79 -12.65
N SER A 107 47.68 -8.54 -12.92
CA SER A 107 48.89 -8.18 -13.67
C SER A 107 50.17 -8.48 -12.87
N GLY A 108 50.16 -8.27 -11.55
CA GLY A 108 51.31 -8.55 -10.68
C GLY A 108 52.55 -7.69 -10.92
N GLN A 109 52.51 -6.75 -11.88
CA GLN A 109 53.65 -5.91 -12.27
C GLN A 109 53.80 -4.63 -11.44
N PHE A 110 52.80 -4.26 -10.64
CA PHE A 110 52.80 -3.01 -9.88
C PHE A 110 53.00 -3.27 -8.38
N PRO A 111 53.79 -2.44 -7.67
CA PRO A 111 54.01 -2.56 -6.22
C PRO A 111 52.79 -2.14 -5.38
N PHE A 112 51.74 -1.63 -6.02
CA PHE A 112 50.53 -1.16 -5.36
C PHE A 112 49.45 -2.23 -5.43
N SER A 113 48.90 -2.63 -4.28
CA SER A 113 47.83 -3.63 -4.24
C SER A 113 46.55 -3.08 -4.89
N GLY A 114 46.00 -3.83 -5.84
CA GLY A 114 44.74 -3.51 -6.52
C GLY A 114 43.55 -3.46 -5.55
N TRP A 115 43.70 -4.04 -4.36
CA TRP A 115 42.72 -4.04 -3.28
C TRP A 115 42.30 -2.64 -2.84
N TRP A 116 43.22 -1.66 -2.86
CA TRP A 116 42.89 -0.27 -2.53
C TRP A 116 41.92 0.34 -3.56
N LEU A 117 42.12 0.03 -4.83
CA LEU A 117 41.28 0.52 -5.92
C LEU A 117 39.89 -0.13 -5.89
N ILE A 118 39.83 -1.44 -5.61
CA ILE A 118 38.57 -2.17 -5.41
C ILE A 118 37.82 -1.60 -4.22
N SER A 119 38.51 -1.36 -3.10
CA SER A 119 37.91 -0.77 -1.89
C SER A 119 37.37 0.64 -2.15
N ALA A 120 38.10 1.47 -2.90
CA ALA A 120 37.63 2.80 -3.30
C ALA A 120 36.40 2.74 -4.21
N GLY A 121 36.37 1.81 -5.17
CA GLY A 121 35.20 1.58 -6.03
C GLY A 121 33.97 1.09 -5.25
N LEU A 122 34.17 0.16 -4.30
CA LEU A 122 33.11 -0.30 -3.38
C LEU A 122 32.57 0.84 -2.51
N LEU A 123 33.44 1.66 -1.94
CA LEU A 123 33.03 2.83 -1.15
C LEU A 123 32.25 3.84 -2.00
N ALA A 124 32.65 4.08 -3.25
CA ALA A 124 31.93 4.95 -4.17
C ALA A 124 30.51 4.42 -4.46
N LEU A 125 30.37 3.12 -4.74
CA LEU A 125 29.07 2.48 -4.96
C LEU A 125 28.20 2.48 -3.69
N PHE A 126 28.80 2.23 -2.53
CA PHE A 126 28.10 2.28 -1.26
C PHE A 126 27.61 3.70 -0.96
N SER A 127 28.45 4.71 -1.14
CA SER A 127 28.07 6.12 -0.99
C SER A 127 26.91 6.49 -1.92
N LEU A 128 26.98 6.09 -3.20
CA LEU A 128 25.90 6.29 -4.18
C LEU A 128 24.57 5.70 -3.67
N PHE A 129 24.59 4.46 -3.17
CA PHE A 129 23.40 3.80 -2.63
C PHE A 129 22.72 4.60 -1.50
N PHE A 130 23.51 5.15 -0.57
CA PHE A 130 22.97 5.96 0.53
C PHE A 130 22.44 7.31 0.07
N ILE A 131 23.07 7.93 -0.93
CA ILE A 131 22.63 9.22 -1.49
C ILE A 131 21.30 9.04 -2.23
N THR A 132 21.20 8.04 -3.10
CA THR A 132 19.97 7.73 -3.85
C THR A 132 18.80 7.40 -2.92
N GLY A 133 19.08 6.81 -1.74
CA GLY A 133 18.08 6.50 -0.73
C GLY A 133 17.32 7.69 -0.16
N LYS A 134 17.86 8.92 -0.27
CA LYS A 134 17.25 10.13 0.32
C LYS A 134 16.11 10.71 -0.53
N TYR A 135 15.94 10.28 -1.78
CA TYR A 135 14.98 10.88 -2.71
C TYR A 135 13.55 10.33 -2.61
N VAL A 136 13.32 9.32 -1.75
CA VAL A 136 11.99 8.73 -1.54
C VAL A 136 11.17 9.63 -0.63
N LYS A 137 10.47 10.62 -1.21
CA LYS A 137 9.45 11.40 -0.49
C LYS A 137 8.35 10.44 -0.03
N LYS A 138 8.27 10.22 1.28
CA LYS A 138 7.18 9.49 1.91
C LYS A 138 6.01 10.44 2.12
N THR A 139 4.90 10.20 1.46
CA THR A 139 3.63 10.80 1.86
C THR A 139 3.17 10.08 3.12
N THR A 140 3.06 10.79 4.23
CA THR A 140 2.42 10.28 5.43
C THR A 140 0.92 10.43 5.25
N TYR A 141 0.17 9.36 5.54
CA TYR A 141 -1.28 9.43 5.64
C TYR A 141 -1.63 10.61 6.55
N ALA A 142 -2.50 11.51 6.09
CA ALA A 142 -3.03 12.56 6.93
C ALA A 142 -3.84 11.86 8.03
N VAL A 143 -3.29 11.79 9.23
CA VAL A 143 -4.02 11.26 10.37
C VAL A 143 -5.06 12.31 10.70
N GLU A 144 -6.34 12.01 10.47
CA GLU A 144 -7.41 12.91 10.89
C GLU A 144 -7.33 13.04 12.42
N PRO A 145 -7.03 14.22 12.96
CA PRO A 145 -6.94 14.39 14.40
C PRO A 145 -8.33 14.21 15.01
N TRP A 146 -8.39 13.60 16.18
CA TRP A 146 -9.64 13.47 16.91
C TRP A 146 -10.20 14.86 17.25
N ARG A 147 -11.22 15.30 16.52
CA ARG A 147 -11.84 16.62 16.71
C ARG A 147 -12.73 16.59 17.96
N SER A 148 -12.91 17.75 18.57
CA SER A 148 -13.86 17.93 19.69
C SER A 148 -15.28 17.49 19.30
N ALA A 149 -15.70 17.74 18.05
CA ALA A 149 -16.96 17.25 17.50
C ALA A 149 -17.08 15.72 17.57
N SER A 150 -16.01 14.98 17.21
CA SER A 150 -15.96 13.52 17.27
C SER A 150 -16.14 13.02 18.71
N THR A 151 -15.55 13.71 19.69
CA THR A 151 -15.76 13.40 21.11
C THR A 151 -17.21 13.56 21.52
N TRP A 152 -17.84 14.69 21.18
CA TRP A 152 -19.24 14.97 21.53
C TRP A 152 -20.20 13.97 20.88
N ILE A 153 -20.01 13.65 19.60
CA ILE A 153 -20.82 12.65 18.89
C ILE A 153 -20.68 11.28 19.57
N THR A 154 -19.45 10.89 19.94
CA THR A 154 -19.19 9.59 20.59
C THR A 154 -19.83 9.51 21.99
N VAL A 155 -19.66 10.56 22.81
CA VAL A 155 -20.25 10.65 24.15
C VAL A 155 -21.78 10.57 24.07
N LEU A 156 -22.36 11.25 23.10
CA LEU A 156 -23.79 11.35 22.93
C LEU A 156 -24.40 10.05 22.39
N ALA A 157 -23.72 9.37 21.46
CA ALA A 157 -24.06 8.02 21.02
C ALA A 157 -23.98 7.00 22.18
N LEU A 158 -22.96 7.11 23.03
CA LEU A 158 -22.84 6.29 24.24
C LEU A 158 -24.00 6.55 25.21
N LEU A 159 -24.37 7.81 25.42
CA LEU A 159 -25.47 8.22 26.30
C LEU A 159 -26.81 7.66 25.81
N ILE A 160 -27.11 7.79 24.51
CA ILE A 160 -28.31 7.19 23.89
C ILE A 160 -28.31 5.67 24.13
N THR A 161 -27.18 5.00 23.89
CA THR A 161 -27.07 3.55 24.08
C THR A 161 -27.35 3.15 25.54
N ILE A 162 -26.83 3.90 26.52
CA ILE A 162 -27.09 3.68 27.94
C ILE A 162 -28.57 3.84 28.26
N VAL A 163 -29.21 4.91 27.77
CA VAL A 163 -30.63 5.19 28.04
C VAL A 163 -31.54 4.07 27.53
N PHE A 164 -31.26 3.51 26.35
CA PHE A 164 -32.07 2.42 25.78
C PHE A 164 -31.83 1.06 26.45
N ILE A 165 -30.64 0.82 27.00
CA ILE A 165 -30.33 -0.44 27.71
C ILE A 165 -30.93 -0.43 29.12
N PHE A 166 -30.71 0.66 29.88
CA PHE A 166 -31.11 0.74 31.28
C PHE A 166 -32.65 0.80 31.46
N PRO A 167 -33.20 0.19 32.53
CA PRO A 167 -34.63 0.22 32.82
C PRO A 167 -35.05 1.57 33.41
N LEU A 168 -35.04 2.61 32.58
CA LEU A 168 -35.52 3.95 32.93
C LEU A 168 -37.06 4.02 32.87
N PRO A 169 -37.69 4.94 33.62
CA PRO A 169 -39.13 5.17 33.55
C PRO A 169 -39.55 5.51 32.12
N GLY A 170 -40.49 4.74 31.57
CA GLY A 170 -40.92 4.85 30.17
C GLY A 170 -40.34 3.79 29.23
N LYS A 171 -39.46 2.88 29.66
CA LYS A 171 -38.96 1.78 28.80
C LYS A 171 -40.10 0.90 28.24
N ALA A 172 -41.19 0.75 28.98
CA ALA A 172 -42.38 0.04 28.52
C ALA A 172 -43.00 0.65 27.25
N THR A 173 -42.77 1.93 26.94
CA THR A 173 -43.26 2.56 25.71
C THR A 173 -42.47 2.15 24.47
N LEU A 174 -41.28 1.56 24.63
CA LEU A 174 -40.49 1.05 23.51
C LEU A 174 -41.05 -0.27 22.95
N MET A 175 -41.83 -0.99 23.76
CA MET A 175 -42.54 -2.20 23.37
C MET A 175 -44.02 -1.88 23.25
N TYR A 176 -44.50 -1.71 22.02
CA TYR A 176 -45.93 -1.48 21.76
C TYR A 176 -46.62 -2.80 21.47
N GLU A 177 -47.53 -3.20 22.37
CA GLU A 177 -48.38 -4.37 22.19
C GLU A 177 -49.84 -3.93 22.07
N PRO A 178 -50.42 -3.87 20.86
CA PRO A 178 -51.77 -3.34 20.61
C PRO A 178 -52.92 -4.31 20.95
N TYR A 179 -52.60 -5.54 21.38
CA TYR A 179 -53.60 -6.57 21.65
C TYR A 179 -53.96 -6.57 23.15
N PRO A 180 -55.23 -6.77 23.56
CA PRO A 180 -56.43 -7.06 22.76
C PRO A 180 -57.31 -5.84 22.41
N LEU A 181 -57.00 -4.64 22.91
CA LEU A 181 -57.74 -3.41 22.63
C LEU A 181 -56.78 -2.37 22.03
N VAL A 182 -57.17 -1.78 20.90
CA VAL A 182 -56.36 -0.76 20.19
C VAL A 182 -56.29 0.50 21.04
N THR A 183 -55.20 0.67 21.78
CA THR A 183 -54.88 1.88 22.54
C THR A 183 -53.71 2.61 21.88
N PHE A 184 -53.72 3.94 21.83
CA PHE A 184 -52.59 4.70 21.30
C PHE A 184 -51.31 4.43 22.10
N PRO A 185 -50.13 4.29 21.45
CA PRO A 185 -48.87 4.11 22.15
C PRO A 185 -48.60 5.31 23.06
N ALA A 186 -48.32 5.07 24.33
CA ALA A 186 -47.80 6.11 25.20
C ALA A 186 -46.41 6.53 24.68
N PHE A 187 -46.15 7.84 24.61
CA PHE A 187 -44.84 8.35 24.18
C PHE A 187 -44.09 8.91 25.38
N SER A 188 -42.94 8.32 25.69
CA SER A 188 -42.06 8.88 26.72
C SER A 188 -41.27 10.08 26.17
N ILE A 189 -41.47 11.25 26.76
CA ILE A 189 -40.76 12.50 26.39
C ILE A 189 -39.24 12.33 26.51
N LEU A 190 -38.78 11.56 27.50
CA LEU A 190 -37.36 11.31 27.76
C LEU A 190 -36.68 10.58 26.58
N HIS A 191 -37.23 9.45 26.11
CA HIS A 191 -36.65 8.74 24.96
C HIS A 191 -36.75 9.57 23.67
N GLY A 192 -37.83 10.33 23.49
CA GLY A 192 -37.98 11.28 22.38
C GLY A 192 -36.85 12.32 22.34
N PHE A 193 -36.53 12.91 23.49
CA PHE A 193 -35.45 13.88 23.62
C PHE A 193 -34.08 13.27 23.28
N PHE A 194 -33.79 12.05 23.76
CA PHE A 194 -32.54 11.37 23.40
C PHE A 194 -32.48 10.96 21.92
N THR A 195 -33.60 10.61 21.30
CA THR A 195 -33.61 10.37 19.84
C THR A 195 -33.37 11.65 19.04
N LEU A 196 -33.83 12.81 19.51
CA LEU A 196 -33.50 14.11 18.87
C LEU A 196 -32.01 14.42 18.93
N SER A 197 -31.31 13.89 19.93
CA SER A 197 -29.88 14.03 20.09
C SER A 197 -29.08 13.44 18.92
N LEU A 198 -29.64 12.53 18.12
CA LEU A 198 -29.03 12.07 16.86
C LEU A 198 -28.89 13.18 15.80
N LEU A 199 -29.61 14.30 15.93
CA LEU A 199 -29.49 15.45 15.04
C LEU A 199 -28.27 16.33 15.37
N THR A 200 -27.55 16.06 16.45
CA THR A 200 -26.37 16.84 16.85
C THR A 200 -25.28 17.00 15.78
N PRO A 201 -25.00 16.03 14.88
CA PRO A 201 -23.98 16.21 13.83
C PRO A 201 -24.29 17.39 12.89
N ILE A 202 -25.56 17.78 12.74
CA ILE A 202 -25.97 18.90 11.88
C ILE A 202 -25.35 20.22 12.36
N PHE A 203 -25.23 20.41 13.67
CA PHE A 203 -24.65 21.62 14.24
C PHE A 203 -23.13 21.65 14.18
N PHE A 204 -22.49 20.49 13.98
CA PHE A 204 -21.03 20.36 13.86
C PHE A 204 -20.55 20.27 12.41
N MET A 205 -21.47 20.24 11.44
CA MET A 205 -21.19 20.34 10.02
C MET A 205 -20.82 21.80 9.68
N GLY A 206 -19.69 22.28 10.21
CA GLY A 206 -19.12 23.57 9.82
C GLY A 206 -18.74 23.52 8.35
N ASP A 207 -18.91 24.66 7.66
CA ASP A 207 -18.64 24.83 6.22
C ASP A 207 -17.43 24.00 5.78
N VAL A 208 -17.69 23.02 4.92
CA VAL A 208 -16.65 22.28 4.23
C VAL A 208 -15.94 23.31 3.35
N LYS A 209 -14.85 23.88 3.87
CA LYS A 209 -13.90 24.64 3.05
C LYS A 209 -13.33 23.64 2.05
N HIS A 210 -13.87 23.67 0.83
CA HIS A 210 -13.19 23.11 -0.32
C HIS A 210 -11.86 23.85 -0.41
N ASP A 211 -10.77 23.09 -0.29
CA ASP A 211 -9.45 23.59 -0.66
C ASP A 211 -9.55 24.02 -2.13
N PRO A 212 -9.24 25.28 -2.47
CA PRO A 212 -9.18 25.69 -3.86
C PRO A 212 -7.92 25.06 -4.45
N ASP A 213 -8.12 23.96 -5.18
CA ASP A 213 -7.08 23.34 -6.03
C ASP A 213 -6.48 24.36 -7.03
#